data_AF-A0A2R6NN99-F1
#
_entry.id   AF-A0A2R6NN99-F1
#
_cell.length_a   1.000
_cell.length_b   1.000
_cell.length_c   1.000
_cell.angle_alpha   90.00
_cell.angle_beta   90.00
_cell.angle_gamma   90.00
#
_symmetry.space_group_name_H-M   'P 1'
#
loop_
_entity.id
_entity.type
_entity.pdbx_description
1 polymer ?
#
loop_
_entity_poly.entity_id
_entity_poly.type
_entity_poly.pdbx_seq_one_letter_code
_entity_poly.pdbx_strand_id
1 'polypeptide(L)'
;MDPNPTPIIEVKPLPNICFHCTRILLRTEKYNNFFAATADTLDLLYDKLKQDGVVSEEIRVWLKKMGDEFNNLYHGLEKRAHALTNKQWRCIKRDLKRIGRISFAQPTTWLAVICKELVDLDISFNYEE
;
A
#
# COMPACT_ATOMS: atom_id res chain seq x y z
N MET A 1 47.39 5.54 51.24
CA MET A 1 46.93 6.51 50.23
C MET A 1 45.94 5.76 49.37
N ASP A 2 44.65 5.83 49.73
CA ASP A 2 43.60 5.22 48.92
C ASP A 2 43.37 6.05 47.65
N PRO A 3 43.15 5.41 46.49
CA PRO A 3 42.87 6.14 45.26
C PRO A 3 41.50 6.81 45.36
N ASN A 4 41.47 8.11 45.09
CA ASN A 4 40.23 8.88 45.03
C ASN A 4 39.28 8.25 43.99
N PRO A 5 37.99 8.03 44.30
CA PRO A 5 37.07 7.42 43.35
C PRO A 5 36.85 8.35 42.15
N THR A 6 37.04 7.80 40.95
CA THR A 6 36.79 8.50 39.68
C THR A 6 35.33 8.94 39.62
N PRO A 7 35.01 10.20 39.24
CA PRO A 7 33.63 10.65 39.12
C PRO A 7 32.89 9.82 38.08
N ILE A 8 31.80 9.16 38.48
CA ILE A 8 30.87 8.52 37.55
C ILE A 8 30.13 9.65 36.85
N ILE A 9 30.42 9.86 35.57
CA ILE A 9 29.69 10.83 34.75
C ILE A 9 28.30 10.26 34.52
N GLU A 10 27.29 10.90 35.08
CA GLU A 10 25.88 10.56 34.86
C GLU A 10 25.51 10.91 33.42
N VAL A 11 25.54 9.91 32.53
CA VAL A 11 25.20 10.07 31.13
C VAL A 11 23.69 10.24 31.02
N LYS A 12 23.22 11.44 30.64
CA LYS A 12 21.80 11.65 30.31
C LYS A 12 21.40 10.63 29.23
N PRO A 13 20.21 10.00 29.34
CA PRO A 13 19.76 9.05 28.34
C PRO A 13 19.78 9.71 26.96
N LEU A 14 20.38 9.03 25.99
CA LEU A 14 20.40 9.50 24.62
C LEU A 14 18.94 9.78 24.17
N PRO A 15 18.68 10.90 23.49
CA PRO A 15 17.37 11.13 22.89
C PRO A 15 17.03 9.93 22.00
N ASN A 16 15.75 9.60 21.85
CA ASN A 16 15.33 8.44 21.05
C ASN A 16 15.75 8.63 19.58
N ILE A 17 16.97 8.19 19.22
CA ILE A 17 17.56 8.36 17.89
C ILE A 17 16.90 7.33 16.97
N CYS A 18 15.77 7.68 16.37
CA CYS A 18 15.20 6.87 15.30
C CYS A 18 15.99 7.12 14.01
N PHE A 19 16.78 6.13 13.58
CA PHE A 19 17.43 6.17 12.28
C PHE A 19 16.39 6.29 11.16
N HIS A 20 16.71 7.10 10.14
CA HIS A 20 15.82 7.33 9.01
C HIS A 20 15.40 6.03 8.31
N CYS A 21 16.32 5.07 8.19
CA CYS A 21 16.06 3.74 7.64
C CYS A 21 15.02 2.97 8.47
N THR A 22 15.13 2.96 9.80
CA THR A 22 14.13 2.34 10.70
C THR A 22 12.75 2.95 10.52
N ARG A 23 12.66 4.28 10.35
CA ARG A 23 11.39 4.96 10.10
C ARG A 23 10.76 4.58 8.76
N ILE A 24 11.57 4.39 7.71
CA ILE A 24 11.10 3.95 6.39
C ILE A 24 10.64 2.50 6.42
N LEU A 25 11.39 1.61 7.09
CA LEU A 25 11.00 0.21 7.26
C LEU A 25 9.65 0.07 7.99
N LEU A 26 9.49 0.74 9.14
CA LEU A 26 8.23 0.77 9.88
C LEU A 26 7.07 1.34 9.07
N ARG A 27 7.34 2.35 8.23
CA ARG A 27 6.34 2.90 7.32
C ARG A 27 5.96 1.89 6.25
N THR A 28 6.92 1.18 5.68
CA THR A 28 6.71 0.18 4.63
C THR A 28 5.89 -1.00 5.17
N GLU A 29 6.26 -1.53 6.33
CA GLU A 29 5.51 -2.59 7.03
C GLU A 29 4.04 -2.18 7.27
N LYS A 30 3.81 -0.96 7.76
CA LYS A 30 2.45 -0.43 7.94
C LYS A 30 1.67 -0.35 6.64
N TYR A 31 2.33 -0.04 5.52
CA TYR A 31 1.68 0.05 4.22
C TYR A 31 1.42 -1.32 3.62
N ASN A 32 2.28 -2.31 3.88
CA ASN A 32 2.07 -3.70 3.45
C ASN A 32 0.72 -4.25 3.92
N ASN A 33 0.25 -3.87 5.11
CA ASN A 33 -1.09 -4.24 5.57
C ASN A 33 -2.22 -3.66 4.70
N PHE A 34 -2.08 -2.43 4.20
CA PHE A 34 -3.06 -1.84 3.28
C PHE A 34 -2.98 -2.50 1.90
N PHE A 35 -1.77 -2.82 1.44
CA PHE A 35 -1.57 -3.54 0.18
C PHE A 35 -2.19 -4.94 0.25
N ALA A 36 -1.91 -5.72 1.30
CA ALA A 36 -2.45 -7.07 1.46
C ALA A 36 -3.99 -7.07 1.43
N ALA A 37 -4.63 -6.20 2.22
CA ALA A 37 -6.09 -6.09 2.20
C ALA A 37 -6.65 -5.68 0.82
N THR A 38 -5.91 -4.85 0.07
CA THR A 38 -6.29 -4.45 -1.28
C THR A 38 -6.10 -5.62 -2.27
N ALA A 39 -5.03 -6.40 -2.12
CA ALA A 39 -4.76 -7.58 -2.94
C ALA A 39 -5.86 -8.63 -2.75
N ASP A 40 -6.23 -8.96 -1.51
CA ASP A 40 -7.34 -9.88 -1.20
C ASP A 40 -8.64 -9.45 -1.89
N THR A 41 -8.90 -8.14 -1.90
CA THR A 41 -10.07 -7.52 -2.53
C THR A 41 -10.03 -7.64 -4.06
N LEU A 42 -8.87 -7.40 -4.67
CA LEU A 42 -8.68 -7.52 -6.12
C LEU A 42 -8.69 -8.98 -6.57
N ASP A 43 -8.14 -9.91 -5.80
CA ASP A 43 -8.16 -11.35 -6.11
C ASP A 43 -9.60 -11.87 -6.19
N LEU A 44 -10.45 -11.50 -5.22
CA LEU A 44 -11.89 -11.78 -5.24
C LEU A 44 -12.56 -11.25 -6.51
N LEU A 45 -12.19 -10.06 -6.99
CA LEU A 45 -12.70 -9.49 -8.23
C LEU A 45 -12.25 -10.31 -9.45
N TYR A 46 -10.97 -10.64 -9.54
CA TYR A 46 -10.42 -11.40 -10.67
C TYR A 46 -11.00 -12.80 -10.75
N ASP A 47 -11.23 -13.46 -9.63
CA ASP A 47 -11.85 -14.78 -9.61
C ASP A 47 -13.31 -14.73 -10.04
N LYS A 48 -14.06 -13.69 -9.66
CA LYS A 48 -15.41 -13.46 -10.21
C LYS A 48 -15.39 -13.14 -11.70
N LEU A 49 -14.43 -12.36 -12.18
CA LEU A 49 -14.28 -12.09 -13.62
C LEU A 49 -14.03 -13.36 -14.43
N LYS A 50 -13.29 -14.33 -13.89
CA LYS A 50 -13.10 -15.65 -14.51
C LYS A 50 -14.37 -16.49 -14.52
N GLN A 51 -15.22 -16.38 -13.49
CA GLN A 51 -16.45 -17.16 -13.34
C GLN A 51 -17.62 -16.60 -14.18
N ASP A 52 -17.90 -15.29 -14.06
CA ASP A 52 -19.10 -14.66 -14.60
C ASP A 52 -18.87 -13.97 -15.96
N GLY A 53 -17.60 -13.82 -16.37
CA GLY A 53 -17.15 -13.65 -17.76
C GLY A 53 -17.60 -12.42 -18.57
N VAL A 54 -18.64 -11.69 -18.18
CA VAL A 54 -19.22 -10.64 -19.02
C VAL A 54 -18.91 -9.25 -18.47
N VAL A 55 -17.81 -8.69 -18.97
CA VAL A 55 -17.43 -7.26 -18.83
C VAL A 55 -16.86 -6.80 -20.17
N SER A 56 -17.01 -5.51 -20.48
CA SER A 56 -16.47 -4.94 -21.72
C SER A 56 -14.95 -5.10 -21.80
N GLU A 57 -14.43 -5.18 -23.03
CA GLU A 57 -12.98 -5.30 -23.25
C GLU A 57 -12.21 -4.09 -22.69
N GLU A 58 -12.79 -2.89 -22.78
CA GLU A 58 -12.22 -1.67 -22.20
C GLU A 58 -11.99 -1.80 -20.69
N ILE A 59 -12.98 -2.32 -19.96
CA ILE A 59 -12.89 -2.56 -18.51
C ILE A 59 -11.82 -3.61 -18.20
N ARG A 60 -11.72 -4.67 -19.01
CA ARG A 60 -10.71 -5.72 -18.85
C ARG A 60 -9.29 -5.17 -19.02
N VAL A 61 -9.05 -4.38 -20.07
CA VAL A 61 -7.76 -3.75 -20.35
C VAL A 61 -7.38 -2.78 -19.22
N TRP A 62 -8.33 -1.96 -18.76
CA TRP A 62 -8.10 -1.04 -17.66
C TRP A 62 -7.77 -1.77 -16.34
N LEU A 63 -8.56 -2.78 -15.97
CA LEU A 63 -8.33 -3.58 -14.76
C LEU A 63 -6.98 -4.28 -14.81
N LYS A 64 -6.60 -4.85 -15.97
CA LYS A 64 -5.29 -5.48 -16.14
C LYS A 64 -4.16 -4.48 -15.92
N LYS A 65 -4.24 -3.30 -16.56
CA LYS A 65 -3.25 -2.23 -16.38
C LYS A 65 -3.14 -1.81 -14.92
N MET A 66 -4.27 -1.55 -14.25
CA MET A 66 -4.30 -1.16 -12.84
C MET A 66 -3.70 -2.23 -11.94
N GLY A 67 -4.01 -3.51 -12.19
CA GLY A 67 -3.43 -4.65 -11.47
C GLY A 67 -1.91 -4.80 -11.68
N ASP A 68 -1.43 -4.61 -12.91
CA ASP A 68 0.00 -4.64 -13.23
C ASP A 68 0.75 -3.51 -12.51
N GLU A 69 0.20 -2.29 -12.50
CA GLU A 69 0.77 -1.15 -11.77
C GLU A 69 0.76 -1.38 -10.25
N PHE A 70 -0.34 -1.93 -9.70
CA PHE A 70 -0.44 -2.31 -8.29
C PHE A 70 0.62 -3.33 -7.89
N ASN A 71 0.77 -4.41 -8.67
CA ASN A 71 1.76 -5.46 -8.41
C ASN A 71 3.20 -4.92 -8.47
N ASN A 72 3.49 -4.07 -9.44
CA ASN A 72 4.79 -3.43 -9.56
C ASN A 72 5.11 -2.56 -8.33
N LEU A 73 4.14 -1.78 -7.87
CA LEU A 73 4.31 -0.97 -6.67
C LEU A 73 4.43 -1.84 -5.42
N TYR A 74 3.60 -2.88 -5.27
CA TYR A 74 3.57 -3.73 -4.09
C TYR A 74 4.88 -4.50 -3.90
N HIS A 75 5.35 -5.21 -4.94
CA HIS A 75 6.60 -5.96 -4.88
C HIS A 75 7.85 -5.07 -4.95
N GLY A 76 7.72 -3.85 -5.48
CA GLY A 76 8.78 -2.86 -5.55
C GLY A 76 8.84 -1.89 -4.37
N LEU A 77 7.91 -1.96 -3.42
CA LEU A 77 7.70 -0.91 -2.43
C LEU A 77 8.94 -0.66 -1.59
N GLU A 78 9.56 -1.71 -1.04
CA GLU A 78 10.76 -1.58 -0.19
C GLU A 78 11.91 -0.88 -0.92
N LYS A 79 12.14 -1.23 -2.20
CA LYS A 79 13.19 -0.64 -3.03
C LYS A 79 12.90 0.82 -3.34
N ARG A 80 11.63 1.17 -3.57
CA ARG A 80 11.18 2.53 -3.93
C ARG A 80 10.90 3.42 -2.72
N ALA A 81 10.76 2.84 -1.53
CA ALA A 81 10.29 3.53 -0.32
C ALA A 81 11.14 4.76 0.04
N HIS A 82 12.44 4.70 -0.25
CA HIS A 82 13.39 5.80 -0.04
C HIS A 82 13.20 6.97 -1.01
N ALA A 83 12.73 6.73 -2.23
CA ALA A 83 12.49 7.76 -3.24
C ALA A 83 11.09 8.40 -3.09
N LEU A 84 10.16 7.75 -2.41
CA LEU A 84 8.80 8.25 -2.25
C LEU A 84 8.72 9.46 -1.31
N THR A 85 8.21 10.56 -1.85
CA THR A 85 7.89 11.77 -1.09
C THR A 85 6.72 11.55 -0.12
N ASN A 86 6.63 12.38 0.92
CA ASN A 86 5.49 12.37 1.85
C ASN A 86 4.13 12.60 1.16
N LYS A 87 4.11 13.28 0.00
CA LYS A 87 2.90 13.46 -0.80
C LYS A 87 2.51 12.14 -1.47
N GLN A 88 3.45 11.48 -2.16
CA GLN A 88 3.21 10.20 -2.83
C GLN A 88 2.73 9.13 -1.84
N TRP A 89 3.38 8.99 -0.68
CA TRP A 89 2.90 8.08 0.37
C TRP A 89 1.46 8.35 0.79
N ARG A 90 1.04 9.63 0.90
CA ARG A 90 -0.34 9.98 1.24
C ARG A 90 -1.31 9.62 0.12
N CYS A 91 -0.91 9.77 -1.14
CA CYS A 91 -1.70 9.34 -2.30
C CYS A 91 -1.88 7.82 -2.29
N ILE A 92 -0.80 7.05 -2.22
CA ILE A 92 -0.81 5.58 -2.11
C ILE A 92 -1.81 5.13 -1.02
N LYS A 93 -1.67 5.68 0.19
CA LYS A 93 -2.57 5.33 1.29
C LYS A 93 -4.03 5.64 1.00
N ARG A 94 -4.31 6.77 0.34
CA ARG A 94 -5.67 7.19 0.00
C ARG A 94 -6.27 6.23 -1.01
N ASP A 95 -5.51 5.86 -2.03
CA ASP A 95 -5.98 5.05 -3.15
C ASP A 95 -6.19 3.59 -2.72
N LEU A 96 -5.25 3.01 -1.96
CA LEU A 96 -5.44 1.70 -1.32
C LEU A 96 -6.69 1.67 -0.42
N LYS A 97 -6.93 2.73 0.36
CA LYS A 97 -8.14 2.82 1.19
C LYS A 97 -9.42 2.99 0.39
N ARG A 98 -9.37 3.64 -0.78
CA ARG A 98 -10.53 3.79 -1.66
C ARG A 98 -10.92 2.45 -2.24
N ILE A 99 -9.95 1.67 -2.72
CA ILE A 99 -10.19 0.32 -3.24
C ILE A 99 -10.66 -0.62 -2.13
N GLY A 100 -9.98 -0.64 -0.98
CA GLY A 100 -10.37 -1.49 0.15
C GLY A 100 -11.72 -1.12 0.81
N ARG A 101 -12.36 -0.02 0.41
CA ARG A 101 -13.73 0.32 0.83
C ARG A 101 -14.80 -0.24 -0.09
N ILE A 102 -14.42 -0.71 -1.28
CA ILE A 102 -15.35 -1.34 -2.20
C ILE A 102 -15.83 -2.62 -1.56
N SER A 103 -17.14 -2.70 -1.31
CA SER A 103 -17.75 -3.82 -0.62
C SER A 103 -18.02 -4.96 -1.59
N PHE A 104 -17.44 -6.13 -1.31
CA PHE A 104 -17.73 -7.37 -2.04
C PHE A 104 -18.79 -8.23 -1.33
N ALA A 105 -19.40 -7.70 -0.26
CA ALA A 105 -20.29 -8.44 0.63
C ALA A 105 -21.65 -8.85 0.01
N GLN A 106 -22.00 -8.36 -1.17
CA GLN A 106 -23.19 -8.81 -1.90
C GLN A 106 -22.79 -9.59 -3.16
N PRO A 107 -22.84 -10.93 -3.14
CA PRO A 107 -22.08 -11.72 -4.11
C PRO A 107 -22.67 -11.82 -5.52
N THR A 108 -23.98 -11.63 -5.73
CA THR A 108 -24.67 -12.29 -6.86
C THR A 108 -25.12 -11.43 -8.04
N THR A 109 -24.95 -10.09 -8.05
CA THR A 109 -25.57 -9.33 -9.18
C THR A 109 -24.83 -8.09 -9.69
N TRP A 110 -23.68 -7.68 -9.14
CA TRP A 110 -23.15 -6.34 -9.45
C TRP A 110 -21.65 -6.32 -9.80
N LEU A 111 -21.11 -7.35 -10.47
CA LEU A 111 -19.72 -7.33 -10.99
C LEU A 111 -19.48 -6.12 -11.89
N ALA A 112 -20.44 -5.81 -12.76
CA ALA A 112 -20.39 -4.62 -13.62
C ALA A 112 -20.32 -3.30 -12.83
N VAL A 113 -20.95 -3.23 -11.65
CA VAL A 113 -20.93 -2.02 -10.83
C VAL A 113 -19.68 -1.92 -9.98
N ILE A 114 -19.15 -3.04 -9.48
CA ILE A 114 -17.82 -3.03 -8.85
C ILE A 114 -16.76 -2.59 -9.87
N CYS A 115 -16.84 -3.10 -11.10
CA CYS A 115 -15.94 -2.68 -12.17
C CYS A 115 -16.10 -1.20 -12.51
N LYS A 116 -17.36 -0.71 -12.56
CA LYS A 116 -17.63 0.70 -12.79
C LYS A 116 -17.12 1.59 -11.65
N GLU A 117 -17.35 1.22 -10.40
CA GLU A 117 -16.83 1.94 -9.23
C GLU A 117 -15.30 2.02 -9.27
N LEU A 118 -14.63 0.93 -9.65
CA LEU A 118 -13.18 0.94 -9.81
C LEU A 118 -12.72 1.87 -10.95
N VAL A 119 -13.37 1.83 -12.11
CA VAL A 119 -13.07 2.73 -13.22
C VAL A 119 -13.31 4.19 -12.84
N ASP A 120 -14.42 4.48 -12.16
CA ASP A 120 -14.80 5.83 -11.71
C ASP A 120 -13.82 6.39 -10.65
N LEU A 121 -13.07 5.53 -9.94
CA LEU A 121 -12.00 5.97 -9.05
C LEU A 121 -10.79 6.53 -9.80
N ASP A 122 -10.61 6.16 -11.08
CA ASP A 122 -9.53 6.59 -11.99
C ASP A 122 -8.14 6.56 -11.32
N ILE A 123 -7.85 5.45 -10.63
CA ILE A 123 -6.59 5.27 -9.90
C ILE A 123 -5.53 4.75 -10.87
N SER A 124 -4.37 5.41 -10.86
CA SER A 124 -3.12 4.85 -11.38
C SER A 124 -2.12 4.69 -10.23
N PHE A 125 -1.43 3.55 -10.22
CA PHE A 125 -0.37 3.26 -9.25
C PHE A 125 1.03 3.63 -9.76
N ASN A 126 1.11 4.24 -10.95
CA ASN A 126 2.32 4.87 -11.45
C ASN A 126 2.55 6.22 -10.78
N TYR A 127 3.00 6.17 -9.52
CA TYR A 127 3.55 7.33 -8.83
C TYR A 127 5.02 7.49 -9.23
N GLU A 128 5.27 7.86 -10.49
CA GLU A 128 6.58 8.38 -10.90
C GLU A 128 6.81 9.77 -10.27
N GLU A 129 8.07 10.21 -10.28
CA GLU A 129 8.51 11.51 -9.72
C GLU A 129 7.79 12.71 -10.32
#